data_AF-A0A1Q8ISW5-F1
#
_entry.id   AF-A0A1Q8ISW5-F1
#
_cell.length_a   1.000
_cell.length_b   1.000
_cell.length_c   1.000
_cell.angle_alpha   90.00
_cell.angle_beta   90.00
_cell.angle_gamma   90.00
#
_symmetry.space_group_name_H-M   'P 1'
#
loop_
_entity.id
_entity.type
_entity.pdbx_description
1 polymer ?
#
loop_
_entity_poly.entity_id
_entity_poly.type
_entity_poly.pdbx_seq_one_letter_code
_entity_poly.pdbx_strand_id
1 'polypeptide(L)'
;MQKDNLLKNIATTGYNVGFGAKKHFATYDIVEKTPGWIGFLSTAFGIYALIFDGLSTKFLSATFVIIGIVGLYITFYDSKKSAYETAGIELTKQFNSLRNLYRTVQGSNETDLTQYMQQLSAIEQAYFGACISKQIAFSDWYAHYKFFWQHQIDWIDEQKQFKLWRDKLPLSFIASILSVIVIIIYLVMHPQDICTLK
;
A
#
# COMPACT_ATOMS: atom_id res chain seq x y z
N MET A 1 11.57 21.90 23.61
CA MET A 1 11.52 20.46 23.24
C MET A 1 12.93 19.90 23.37
N GLN A 2 13.12 18.68 23.87
CA GLN A 2 14.46 18.04 23.92
C GLN A 2 14.83 17.44 22.56
N LYS A 3 16.13 17.33 22.26
CA LYS A 3 16.65 16.79 21.00
C LYS A 3 16.09 15.41 20.67
N ASP A 4 16.05 14.49 21.62
CA ASP A 4 15.52 13.13 21.41
C ASP A 4 14.03 13.14 21.02
N ASN A 5 13.25 14.03 21.64
CA ASN A 5 11.85 14.21 21.28
C ASN A 5 11.70 14.78 19.86
N LEU A 6 12.59 15.68 19.44
CA LEU A 6 12.59 16.19 18.07
C LEU A 6 12.92 15.08 17.06
N LEU A 7 13.94 14.27 17.32
CA LEU A 7 14.32 13.15 16.46
C LEU A 7 13.18 12.14 16.31
N LYS A 8 12.50 11.80 17.41
CA LYS A 8 11.33 10.92 17.40
C LYS A 8 10.15 11.50 16.63
N ASN A 9 9.93 12.81 16.72
CA ASN A 9 8.89 13.49 15.95
C ASN A 9 9.21 13.49 14.46
N ILE A 10 10.44 13.86 14.06
CA ILE A 10 10.87 13.82 12.66
C ILE A 10 10.73 12.40 12.08
N ALA A 11 11.15 11.37 12.81
CA ALA A 11 11.01 9.98 12.36
C ALA A 11 9.52 9.56 12.24
N THR A 12 8.67 10.01 13.16
CA THR A 12 7.22 9.74 13.10
C THR A 12 6.57 10.43 11.91
N THR A 13 6.91 11.69 11.64
CA THR A 13 6.47 12.40 10.45
C THR A 13 7.03 11.74 9.19
N GLY A 14 8.29 11.30 9.21
CA GLY A 14 8.92 10.51 8.14
C GLY A 14 8.15 9.25 7.80
N TYR A 15 7.71 8.50 8.81
CA TYR A 15 6.85 7.33 8.61
C TYR A 15 5.53 7.71 7.92
N ASN A 16 4.83 8.72 8.43
CA ASN A 16 3.53 9.14 7.88
C ASN A 16 3.65 9.64 6.43
N VAL A 17 4.64 10.48 6.15
CA VAL A 17 4.90 11.04 4.82
C VAL A 17 5.34 9.95 3.85
N GLY A 18 6.27 9.09 4.27
CA GLY A 18 6.78 7.99 3.44
C GLY A 18 5.70 6.97 3.12
N PHE A 19 4.92 6.54 4.11
CA PHE A 19 3.78 5.65 3.90
C PHE A 19 2.72 6.30 3.00
N GLY A 20 2.42 7.58 3.24
CA GLY A 20 1.55 8.39 2.38
C GLY A 20 2.02 8.38 0.92
N ALA A 21 3.30 8.64 0.66
CA ALA A 21 3.87 8.59 -0.68
C ALA A 21 3.66 7.22 -1.35
N LYS A 22 3.92 6.12 -0.62
CA LYS A 22 3.74 4.77 -1.16
C LYS A 22 2.29 4.41 -1.40
N LYS A 23 1.35 4.94 -0.62
CA LYS A 23 -0.09 4.79 -0.87
C LYS A 23 -0.53 5.46 -2.17
N HIS A 24 -0.06 6.67 -2.44
CA HIS A 24 -0.35 7.35 -3.70
C HIS A 24 0.25 6.58 -4.90
N PHE A 25 1.51 6.13 -4.81
CA PHE A 25 2.09 5.28 -5.85
C PHE A 25 1.45 3.91 -5.98
N ALA A 26 0.90 3.34 -4.90
CA ALA A 26 0.13 2.10 -4.96
C ALA A 26 -1.17 2.31 -5.74
N THR A 27 -1.90 3.40 -5.46
CA THR A 27 -3.09 3.77 -6.24
C THR A 27 -2.75 4.00 -7.70
N TYR A 28 -1.72 4.79 -8.00
CA TYR A 28 -1.26 5.01 -9.38
C TYR A 28 -1.00 3.70 -10.11
N ASP A 29 -0.19 2.80 -9.52
CA ASP A 29 0.17 1.54 -10.16
C ASP A 29 -1.04 0.61 -10.34
N ILE A 30 -1.97 0.57 -9.38
CA ILE A 30 -3.18 -0.26 -9.50
C ILE A 30 -4.01 0.25 -10.67
N VAL A 31 -4.21 1.56 -10.78
CA VAL A 31 -5.00 2.18 -11.86
C VAL A 31 -4.33 1.97 -13.21
N GLU A 32 -3.00 2.13 -13.29
CA GLU A 32 -2.23 1.98 -14.52
C GLU A 32 -2.17 0.53 -15.01
N LYS A 33 -1.87 -0.42 -14.12
CA LYS A 33 -1.44 -1.77 -14.52
C LYS A 33 -2.57 -2.79 -14.43
N THR A 34 -3.43 -2.70 -13.42
CA THR A 34 -4.41 -3.76 -13.12
C THR A 34 -5.40 -4.02 -14.26
N PRO A 35 -5.98 -3.00 -14.94
CA PRO A 35 -6.87 -3.25 -16.06
C PRO A 35 -6.19 -4.03 -17.20
N GLY A 36 -4.92 -3.71 -17.49
CA GLY A 36 -4.12 -4.44 -18.48
C GLY A 36 -3.89 -5.90 -18.11
N TRP A 37 -3.54 -6.16 -16.84
CA TRP A 37 -3.39 -7.53 -16.33
C TRP A 37 -4.70 -8.32 -16.37
N ILE A 38 -5.82 -7.71 -15.99
CA ILE A 38 -7.16 -8.32 -16.08
C ILE A 38 -7.47 -8.68 -17.53
N GLY A 39 -7.27 -7.75 -18.46
CA GLY A 39 -7.51 -7.98 -19.89
C GLY A 39 -6.67 -9.14 -20.41
N PHE A 40 -5.36 -9.12 -20.16
CA PHE A 40 -4.44 -10.16 -20.61
C PHE A 40 -4.83 -11.55 -20.05
N LEU A 41 -5.03 -11.67 -18.74
CA LEU A 41 -5.37 -12.96 -18.11
C LEU A 41 -6.74 -13.47 -18.56
N SER A 42 -7.73 -12.59 -18.72
CA SER A 42 -9.07 -12.95 -19.20
C SER A 42 -9.02 -13.45 -20.64
N THR A 43 -8.25 -12.79 -21.51
CA THR A 43 -8.06 -13.23 -22.90
C THR A 43 -7.32 -14.56 -22.98
N ALA A 44 -6.21 -14.72 -22.24
CA ALA A 44 -5.47 -15.98 -22.21
C ALA A 44 -6.35 -17.14 -21.73
N PHE A 45 -7.14 -16.92 -20.68
CA PHE A 45 -8.10 -17.89 -20.18
C PHE A 45 -9.18 -18.23 -21.21
N GLY A 46 -9.75 -17.22 -21.87
CA GLY A 46 -10.74 -17.40 -22.93
C GLY A 46 -10.23 -18.25 -24.11
N ILE A 47 -8.96 -18.08 -24.49
CA ILE A 47 -8.32 -18.90 -25.53
C ILE A 47 -8.22 -20.36 -25.07
N TYR A 48 -7.75 -20.62 -23.85
CA TYR A 48 -7.65 -21.99 -23.32
C TYR A 48 -9.01 -22.66 -23.11
N ALA A 49 -10.06 -21.88 -22.82
CA ALA A 49 -11.41 -22.40 -22.66
C ALA A 49 -12.01 -22.98 -23.95
N LEU A 50 -11.45 -22.65 -25.13
CA LEU A 50 -11.82 -23.28 -26.41
C LEU A 50 -11.31 -24.72 -26.54
N ILE A 51 -10.28 -25.09 -25.75
CA ILE A 51 -9.65 -26.41 -25.78
C ILE A 51 -10.11 -27.24 -24.58
N PHE A 52 -10.31 -26.61 -23.42
CA PHE A 52 -10.62 -27.29 -22.16
C PHE A 52 -12.00 -26.90 -21.64
N ASP A 53 -12.98 -27.80 -21.78
CA ASP A 53 -14.38 -27.58 -21.35
C ASP A 53 -14.53 -27.20 -19.87
N GLY A 54 -13.63 -27.70 -19.00
CA GLY A 54 -13.61 -27.39 -17.57
C GLY A 54 -13.38 -25.91 -17.25
N LEU A 55 -12.81 -25.13 -18.18
CA LEU A 55 -12.61 -23.69 -18.04
C LEU A 55 -13.87 -22.88 -18.41
N SER A 56 -14.83 -23.49 -19.10
CA SER A 56 -16.09 -22.86 -19.54
C SER A 56 -17.26 -23.09 -18.56
N THR A 57 -16.96 -23.46 -17.31
CA THR A 57 -18.00 -23.67 -16.30
C THR A 57 -18.69 -22.36 -15.94
N LYS A 58 -19.99 -22.42 -15.63
CA LYS A 58 -20.80 -21.25 -15.22
C LYS A 58 -20.15 -20.44 -14.10
N PHE A 59 -19.54 -21.14 -13.14
CA PHE A 59 -18.83 -20.53 -12.02
C PHE A 59 -17.63 -19.69 -12.48
N LEU A 60 -16.78 -20.24 -13.34
CA LEU A 60 -15.62 -19.52 -13.88
C LEU A 60 -16.06 -18.36 -14.76
N SER A 61 -17.05 -18.55 -15.63
CA SER A 61 -17.60 -17.45 -16.44
C SER A 61 -18.14 -16.31 -15.58
N ALA A 62 -18.91 -16.59 -14.54
CA ALA A 62 -19.43 -15.58 -13.61
C ALA A 62 -18.29 -14.84 -12.87
N THR A 63 -17.24 -15.57 -12.48
CA THR A 63 -16.05 -15.00 -11.83
C THR A 63 -15.35 -13.99 -12.74
N PHE A 64 -15.12 -14.34 -14.01
CA PHE A 64 -14.51 -13.42 -14.98
C PHE A 64 -15.38 -12.19 -15.28
N VAL A 65 -16.71 -12.33 -15.27
CA VAL A 65 -17.64 -11.18 -15.38
C VAL A 65 -17.44 -10.22 -14.20
N ILE A 66 -17.37 -10.74 -12.97
CA ILE A 66 -17.12 -9.92 -11.77
C ILE A 66 -15.76 -9.23 -11.86
N ILE A 67 -14.71 -9.96 -12.25
CA ILE A 67 -13.36 -9.40 -12.45
C ILE A 67 -13.38 -8.29 -13.50
N GLY A 68 -14.12 -8.46 -14.61
CA GLY A 68 -14.32 -7.42 -15.62
C GLY A 68 -14.99 -6.17 -15.07
N ILE A 69 -16.03 -6.33 -14.25
CA ILE A 69 -16.70 -5.21 -13.56
C ILE A 69 -15.73 -4.50 -12.61
N VAL A 70 -14.92 -5.23 -11.84
CA VAL A 70 -13.86 -4.65 -11.00
C VAL A 70 -12.88 -3.84 -11.85
N GLY A 71 -12.43 -4.38 -12.98
CA GLY A 71 -11.59 -3.67 -13.95
C GLY A 71 -12.20 -2.35 -14.40
N LEU A 72 -13.50 -2.34 -14.71
CA LEU A 72 -14.25 -1.13 -15.07
C LEU A 72 -14.29 -0.11 -13.92
N TYR A 73 -14.52 -0.53 -12.68
CA TYR A 73 -14.47 0.41 -11.54
C TYR A 73 -13.09 1.04 -11.35
N ILE A 74 -12.01 0.32 -11.69
CA ILE A 74 -10.65 0.87 -11.63
C ILE A 74 -10.47 1.98 -12.67
N THR A 75 -11.03 1.85 -13.88
CA THR A 75 -10.88 2.88 -14.92
C THR A 75 -11.54 4.21 -14.56
N PHE A 76 -12.51 4.23 -13.64
CA PHE A 76 -13.07 5.47 -13.09
C PHE A 76 -12.05 6.34 -12.33
N TYR A 77 -10.91 5.78 -11.94
CA TYR A 77 -9.81 6.51 -11.33
C TYR A 77 -8.80 7.04 -12.36
N ASP A 78 -8.88 6.64 -13.63
CA ASP A 78 -7.87 6.94 -14.65
C ASP A 78 -7.71 8.45 -14.90
N SER A 79 -8.83 9.19 -14.92
CA SER A 79 -8.83 10.65 -15.07
C SER A 79 -8.07 11.40 -13.95
N LYS A 80 -7.84 10.76 -12.80
CA LYS A 80 -7.11 11.31 -11.65
C LYS A 80 -5.78 10.63 -11.40
N LYS A 81 -5.39 9.66 -12.23
CA LYS A 81 -4.18 8.84 -12.06
C LYS A 81 -2.91 9.69 -11.89
N SER A 82 -2.70 10.66 -12.78
CA SER A 82 -1.52 11.54 -12.75
C SER A 82 -1.43 12.39 -11.47
N ALA A 83 -2.57 12.70 -10.83
CA ALA A 83 -2.58 13.42 -9.56
C ALA A 83 -1.97 12.57 -8.43
N TYR A 84 -2.22 11.26 -8.43
CA TYR A 84 -1.59 10.36 -7.46
C TYR A 84 -0.08 10.23 -7.67
N GLU A 85 0.38 10.18 -8.92
CA GLU A 85 1.82 10.20 -9.21
C GLU A 85 2.47 11.49 -8.73
N THR A 86 1.87 12.63 -9.06
CA THR A 86 2.34 13.96 -8.66
C THR A 86 2.44 14.07 -7.13
N ALA A 87 1.38 13.66 -6.43
CA ALA A 87 1.37 13.62 -4.97
C ALA A 87 2.45 12.67 -4.41
N GLY A 88 2.59 11.46 -4.98
CA GLY A 88 3.62 10.50 -4.58
C GLY A 88 5.04 11.05 -4.73
N ILE A 89 5.32 11.75 -5.83
CA ILE A 89 6.60 12.43 -6.07
C ILE A 89 6.84 13.51 -5.03
N GLU A 90 5.86 14.38 -4.81
CA GLU A 90 5.98 15.49 -3.86
C GLU A 90 6.22 14.97 -2.44
N LEU A 91 5.43 14.00 -1.99
CA LEU A 91 5.62 13.37 -0.69
C LEU A 91 6.98 12.66 -0.57
N THR A 92 7.52 12.11 -1.66
CA THR A 92 8.88 11.53 -1.65
C THR A 92 9.95 12.59 -1.46
N LYS A 93 9.79 13.79 -2.05
CA LYS A 93 10.70 14.92 -1.78
C LYS A 93 10.64 15.31 -0.30
N GLN A 94 9.43 15.44 0.25
CA GLN A 94 9.24 15.76 1.67
C GLN A 94 9.85 14.70 2.60
N PHE A 95 9.71 13.41 2.25
CA PHE A 95 10.36 12.31 2.97
C PHE A 95 11.88 12.44 2.98
N ASN A 96 12.49 12.77 1.83
CA ASN A 96 13.93 12.99 1.74
C ASN A 96 14.39 14.20 2.56
N SER A 97 13.61 15.29 2.56
CA SER A 97 13.84 16.46 3.42
C SER A 97 13.79 16.09 4.90
N LEU A 98 12.84 15.25 5.32
CA LEU A 98 12.75 14.76 6.70
C LEU A 98 13.95 13.90 7.09
N ARG A 99 14.40 13.01 6.20
CA ARG A 99 15.62 12.22 6.43
C ARG A 99 16.83 13.11 6.63
N ASN A 100 16.98 14.14 5.79
CA ASN A 100 18.09 15.08 5.90
C ASN A 100 18.00 15.88 7.20
N LEU A 101 16.81 16.40 7.54
CA LEU A 101 16.56 17.10 8.80
C LEU A 101 16.89 16.22 10.01
N TYR A 102 16.46 14.95 9.99
CA TYR A 102 16.77 13.97 11.04
C TYR A 102 18.28 13.82 11.24
N ARG A 103 19.05 13.60 10.16
CA ARG A 103 20.51 13.44 10.24
C ARG A 103 21.21 14.72 10.72
N THR A 104 20.74 15.89 10.29
CA THR A 104 21.26 17.18 10.75
C THR A 104 21.06 17.36 12.25
N VAL A 105 19.84 17.13 12.75
CA VAL A 105 19.55 17.22 14.19
C VAL A 105 20.33 16.16 14.97
N GLN A 106 20.47 14.95 14.43
CA GLN A 106 21.21 13.86 15.08
C GLN A 106 22.67 14.25 15.28
N GLY A 107 23.30 14.88 14.29
CA GLY A 107 24.69 15.34 14.35
C GLY A 107 24.92 16.69 15.05
N SER A 108 23.88 17.48 15.33
CA SER A 108 24.05 18.81 15.92
C SER A 108 24.22 18.77 17.45
N ASN A 109 25.06 19.64 17.99
CA ASN A 109 25.20 19.88 19.43
C ASN A 109 24.45 21.16 19.87
N GLU A 110 23.61 21.70 18.99
CA GLU A 110 22.86 22.93 19.25
C GLU A 110 21.82 22.71 20.35
N THR A 111 21.75 23.67 21.29
CA THR A 111 20.76 23.65 22.37
C THR A 111 19.45 24.31 21.95
N ASP A 112 19.51 25.29 21.03
CA ASP A 112 18.33 25.87 20.43
C ASP A 112 17.89 25.05 19.20
N LEU A 113 16.69 24.49 19.27
CA LEU A 113 16.12 23.64 18.22
C LEU A 113 15.01 24.34 17.43
N THR A 114 14.80 25.64 17.66
CA THR A 114 13.67 26.40 17.11
C THR A 114 13.67 26.36 15.57
N GLN A 115 14.84 26.50 14.95
CA GLN A 115 14.98 26.43 13.49
C GLN A 115 14.52 25.08 12.90
N TYR A 116 14.87 23.97 13.55
CA TYR A 116 14.52 22.63 13.08
C TYR A 116 13.03 22.34 13.29
N MET A 117 12.44 22.86 14.37
CA MET A 117 11.00 22.78 14.60
C MET A 117 10.21 23.53 13.53
N GLN A 118 10.67 24.71 13.12
CA GLN A 118 10.07 25.46 12.02
C GLN A 118 10.17 24.71 10.69
N GLN A 119 11.33 24.12 10.39
CA GLN A 119 11.51 23.29 9.19
C GLN A 119 10.59 22.07 9.19
N LEU A 120 10.47 21.36 10.32
CA LEU A 120 9.55 20.23 10.46
C LEU A 120 8.10 20.65 10.20
N SER A 121 7.65 21.76 10.81
CA SER A 121 6.30 22.30 10.62
C SER A 121 6.02 22.68 9.16
N ALA A 122 7.00 23.28 8.47
CA ALA A 122 6.87 23.59 7.05
C ALA A 122 6.70 22.33 6.18
N ILE A 123 7.45 21.26 6.49
CA ILE A 123 7.30 19.98 5.80
C ILE A 123 5.93 19.34 6.07
N GLU A 124 5.44 19.41 7.32
CA GLU A 124 4.11 18.90 7.68
C GLU A 124 3.00 19.62 6.92
N GLN A 125 3.07 20.95 6.79
CA GLN A 125 2.12 21.72 6.01
C GLN A 125 2.14 21.33 4.52
N ALA A 126 3.32 21.14 3.93
CA ALA A 126 3.47 20.68 2.56
C ALA A 126 2.90 19.25 2.38
N TYR A 127 3.14 18.36 3.34
CA TYR A 127 2.56 17.01 3.36
C TYR A 127 1.04 17.03 3.33
N PHE A 128 0.41 17.82 4.20
CA PHE A 128 -1.05 17.92 4.25
C PHE A 128 -1.63 18.53 2.97
N GLY A 129 -0.95 19.50 2.36
CA GLY A 129 -1.38 20.11 1.10
C GLY A 129 -1.31 19.19 -0.12
N ALA A 130 -0.40 18.20 -0.11
CA ALA A 130 -0.20 17.28 -1.23
C ALA A 130 -1.05 15.99 -1.15
N CYS A 131 -1.63 15.67 -0.01
CA CYS A 131 -2.35 14.41 0.20
C CYS A 131 -3.71 14.36 -0.50
N ILE A 132 -4.01 13.25 -1.17
CA ILE A 132 -5.31 12.93 -1.76
C ILE A 132 -6.03 11.92 -0.85
N SER A 133 -7.19 12.28 -0.32
CA SER A 133 -7.93 11.43 0.63
C SER A 133 -8.59 10.22 -0.03
N LYS A 134 -9.13 10.38 -1.25
CA LYS A 134 -9.75 9.27 -1.99
C LYS A 134 -8.65 8.41 -2.59
N GLN A 135 -8.55 7.16 -2.17
CA GLN A 135 -7.55 6.20 -2.65
C GLN A 135 -8.27 4.92 -3.09
N ILE A 136 -7.66 4.15 -4.00
CA ILE A 136 -8.30 2.93 -4.50
C ILE A 136 -8.25 1.81 -3.45
N ALA A 137 -9.21 0.89 -3.49
CA ALA A 137 -9.19 -0.29 -2.63
C ALA A 137 -7.88 -1.07 -2.81
N PHE A 138 -7.43 -1.75 -1.75
CA PHE A 138 -6.16 -2.48 -1.67
C PHE A 138 -4.88 -1.65 -1.81
N SER A 139 -4.97 -0.33 -2.05
CA SER A 139 -3.79 0.55 -2.05
C SER A 139 -3.01 0.49 -0.73
N ASP A 140 -3.69 0.32 0.41
CA ASP A 140 -3.05 0.19 1.72
C ASP A 140 -2.17 -1.06 1.86
N TRP A 141 -2.60 -2.20 1.31
CA TRP A 141 -1.80 -3.44 1.31
C TRP A 141 -0.58 -3.29 0.43
N TYR A 142 -0.77 -2.75 -0.78
CA TYR A 142 0.34 -2.57 -1.70
C TYR A 142 1.32 -1.50 -1.20
N ALA A 143 0.83 -0.45 -0.53
CA ALA A 143 1.65 0.55 0.14
C ALA A 143 2.50 -0.06 1.26
N HIS A 144 1.95 -0.95 2.09
CA HIS A 144 2.73 -1.66 3.11
C HIS A 144 3.88 -2.44 2.51
N TYR A 145 3.61 -3.22 1.45
CA TYR A 145 4.66 -3.94 0.73
C TYR A 145 5.73 -2.96 0.21
N LYS A 146 5.32 -1.91 -0.51
CA LYS A 146 6.26 -0.92 -1.04
C LYS A 146 7.07 -0.21 0.05
N PHE A 147 6.47 0.10 1.19
CA PHE A 147 7.12 0.85 2.26
C PHE A 147 8.07 -0.03 3.08
N PHE A 148 7.63 -1.21 3.53
CA PHE A 148 8.44 -2.05 4.41
C PHE A 148 9.41 -2.98 3.68
N TRP A 149 9.13 -3.31 2.41
CA TRP A 149 9.96 -4.25 1.64
C TRP A 149 10.89 -3.56 0.64
N GLN A 150 10.42 -2.50 -0.05
CA GLN A 150 11.18 -1.87 -1.13
C GLN A 150 11.83 -0.55 -0.72
N HIS A 151 11.26 0.17 0.23
CA HIS A 151 11.73 1.50 0.61
C HIS A 151 12.74 1.43 1.75
N GLN A 152 13.76 2.29 1.71
CA GLN A 152 14.74 2.35 2.78
C GLN A 152 14.16 3.09 3.99
N ILE A 153 13.95 2.35 5.08
CA ILE A 153 13.30 2.85 6.30
C ILE A 153 14.23 2.86 7.53
N ASP A 154 15.50 2.50 7.37
CA ASP A 154 16.45 2.30 8.48
C ASP A 154 16.51 3.50 9.43
N TRP A 155 16.57 4.71 8.88
CA TRP A 155 16.65 5.95 9.67
C TRP A 155 15.40 6.23 10.51
N ILE A 156 14.24 5.72 10.08
CA ILE A 156 12.98 5.78 10.85
C ILE A 156 12.99 4.66 11.89
N ASP A 157 13.47 3.48 11.49
CA ASP A 157 13.52 2.29 12.33
C ASP A 157 14.42 2.50 13.56
N GLU A 158 15.50 3.29 13.42
CA GLU A 158 16.32 3.76 14.55
C GLU A 158 15.47 4.28 15.73
N GLN A 159 14.40 5.04 15.44
CA GLN A 159 13.52 5.63 16.45
C GLN A 159 12.26 4.82 16.74
N LYS A 160 11.69 4.14 15.73
CA LYS A 160 10.39 3.46 15.87
C LYS A 160 10.50 1.97 16.21
N GLN A 161 11.63 1.32 15.89
CA GLN A 161 11.92 -0.06 16.24
C GLN A 161 10.80 -1.02 15.80
N PHE A 162 10.52 -1.04 14.50
CA PHE A 162 9.40 -1.75 13.88
C PHE A 162 9.49 -3.26 14.08
N LYS A 163 8.39 -3.86 14.53
CA LYS A 163 8.23 -5.30 14.70
C LYS A 163 7.56 -5.93 13.49
N LEU A 164 8.04 -7.11 13.09
CA LEU A 164 7.54 -7.83 11.91
C LEU A 164 6.01 -8.01 11.91
N TRP A 165 5.47 -8.56 13.01
CA TRP A 165 4.06 -8.95 13.09
C TRP A 165 3.09 -7.80 13.35
N ARG A 166 3.54 -6.76 14.06
CA ARG A 166 2.68 -5.63 14.44
C ARG A 166 2.71 -4.52 13.39
N ASP A 167 3.88 -4.26 12.80
CA ASP A 167 4.12 -3.06 12.01
C ASP A 167 4.35 -3.38 10.53
N LYS A 168 5.11 -4.43 10.21
CA LYS A 168 5.49 -4.73 8.82
C LYS A 168 4.41 -5.49 8.03
N LEU A 169 3.48 -6.16 8.71
CA LEU A 169 2.40 -6.92 8.10
C LEU A 169 1.03 -6.27 8.38
N PRO A 170 0.21 -6.02 7.33
CA PRO A 170 -1.14 -5.51 7.54
C PRO A 170 -1.98 -6.49 8.37
N LEU A 171 -2.68 -5.99 9.40
CA LEU A 171 -3.55 -6.83 10.22
C LEU A 171 -4.62 -7.55 9.39
N SER A 172 -5.21 -6.85 8.43
CA SER A 172 -6.22 -7.44 7.54
C SER A 172 -5.64 -8.53 6.66
N PHE A 173 -4.35 -8.48 6.29
CA PHE A 173 -3.69 -9.56 5.55
C PHE A 173 -3.54 -10.81 6.41
N ILE A 174 -3.08 -10.65 7.66
CA ILE A 174 -2.99 -11.75 8.62
C ILE A 174 -4.38 -12.37 8.86
N ALA A 175 -5.39 -11.53 9.08
CA ALA A 175 -6.77 -11.97 9.26
C ALA A 175 -7.31 -12.72 8.04
N SER A 176 -7.03 -12.26 6.82
CA SER A 176 -7.42 -12.96 5.58
C SER A 176 -6.79 -14.34 5.48
N ILE A 177 -5.49 -14.48 5.80
CA ILE A 177 -4.82 -15.79 5.81
C ILE A 177 -5.45 -16.72 6.84
N LEU A 178 -5.69 -16.23 8.06
CA LEU A 178 -6.31 -17.04 9.12
C LEU A 178 -7.71 -17.51 8.72
N SER A 179 -8.53 -16.63 8.12
CA SER A 179 -9.85 -17.00 7.60
C SER A 179 -9.77 -18.08 6.52
N VAL A 180 -8.83 -17.96 5.58
CA VAL A 180 -8.62 -18.97 4.53
C VAL A 180 -8.20 -20.31 5.14
N ILE A 181 -7.31 -20.30 6.12
CA ILE A 181 -6.88 -21.53 6.83
C ILE A 181 -8.08 -22.19 7.52
N VAL A 182 -8.93 -21.43 8.21
CA VAL A 182 -10.13 -21.95 8.87
C VAL A 182 -11.10 -22.57 7.85
N ILE A 183 -11.31 -21.91 6.70
CA ILE A 183 -12.15 -22.45 5.62
C ILE A 183 -11.57 -23.76 5.08
N ILE A 184 -10.26 -23.81 4.83
CA ILE A 184 -9.61 -25.03 4.33
C ILE A 184 -9.74 -26.18 5.35
N ILE A 185 -9.48 -25.91 6.63
CA ILE A 185 -9.64 -26.92 7.69
C ILE A 185 -11.08 -27.42 7.75
N TYR A 186 -12.05 -26.51 7.69
CA TYR A 186 -13.47 -26.87 7.65
C TYR A 186 -13.78 -27.81 6.47
N LEU A 187 -13.35 -27.45 5.26
CA LEU A 187 -13.56 -28.25 4.05
C LEU A 187 -12.89 -29.62 4.11
N VAL A 188 -11.68 -29.72 4.67
CA VAL A 188 -10.98 -31.01 4.85
C VAL A 188 -11.69 -31.90 5.87
N MET A 189 -12.22 -31.32 6.95
CA MET A 189 -12.97 -32.06 7.97
C MET A 189 -14.36 -32.49 7.50
N HIS A 190 -14.95 -31.76 6.55
CA HIS A 190 -16.33 -31.97 6.06
C HIS A 190 -16.34 -32.21 4.52
N PRO A 191 -15.69 -33.28 4.03
CA PRO A 191 -15.53 -33.50 2.59
C PRO A 191 -16.85 -33.76 1.85
N GLN A 192 -17.90 -34.15 2.59
CA GLN A 192 -19.24 -34.43 2.03
C GLN A 192 -19.94 -33.14 1.56
N ASP A 193 -19.66 -32.01 2.21
CA ASP A 193 -20.19 -30.68 1.84
C ASP A 193 -19.59 -30.16 0.52
N ILE A 194 -18.42 -30.68 0.11
CA ILE A 194 -17.80 -30.36 -1.17
C ILE A 194 -18.57 -31.04 -2.33
N CYS A 195 -19.16 -32.21 -2.07
CA CYS A 195 -19.92 -32.96 -3.06
C CYS A 195 -21.31 -32.37 -3.34
N THR A 196 -21.91 -31.65 -2.38
CA THR A 196 -23.22 -31.00 -2.54
C THR A 196 -23.13 -29.61 -3.20
N LEU A 197 -21.93 -29.05 -3.31
CA LEU A 197 -21.66 -27.77 -4.00
C LEU A 197 -21.39 -27.91 -5.51
N LYS A 198 -21.43 -29.13 -6.05
CA LYS A 198 -21.26 -29.43 -7.49
C LYS A 198 -22.55 -29.29 -8.28
#